data_AF-A0A955P380-F1
#
_entry.id   AF-A0A955P380-F1
#
_cell.length_a   1.000
_cell.length_b   1.000
_cell.length_c   1.000
_cell.angle_alpha   90.00
_cell.angle_beta   90.00
_cell.angle_gamma   90.00
#
_symmetry.space_group_name_H-M   'P 1'
#
loop_
_entity.id
_entity.type
_entity.pdbx_description
1 polymer ?
#
loop_
_entity_poly.entity_id
_entity_poly.type
_entity_poly.pdbx_seq_one_letter_code
_entity_poly.pdbx_strand_id
1 'polypeptide(L)'
;RWLVNTYPNEWVETRTPASYGDNRGYNANLKAPGSLAMNGAAGAIYPEDYNEAGSMWEHLERHGVDFFNFGFGIMFEPASYHESFKYTGIRHFVNYPVPAPIFEKTSRTYATYNMAIPDQFRIDQFIKEFNEKWGGEDEDMPQMLTVIIPNDHGAGERPDAGYPFRESYMVDNDLAVGRIVEFLSHTRYWKNMAIVITEDDAQNGVDHVDAHRSILMVISPYAKRGYVGHVHYSFGSLFKTYWNILGLPYLNQYDAGATDLADFFTEEPDTTPYRALPPDARIFDPQKALDPFDENFDWSALEDSPVIDNPEDMIRESKEQDEFRLENRE
;
A
#
# COMPACT_ATOMS: atom_id res chain seq x y z
N ARG A 1 -1.70 -0.68 12.01
CA ARG A 1 -1.09 -1.33 13.21
C ARG A 1 -0.71 -2.78 12.94
N TRP A 2 -1.67 -3.63 12.59
CA TRP A 2 -1.40 -5.03 12.26
C TRP A 2 -0.51 -5.18 11.01
N LEU A 3 -0.64 -4.31 10.00
CA LEU A 3 0.26 -4.26 8.83
C LEU A 3 1.68 -3.71 9.13
N VAL A 4 1.98 -3.33 10.38
CA VAL A 4 3.38 -3.10 10.83
C VAL A 4 3.83 -4.17 11.82
N ASN A 5 3.17 -5.34 11.79
CA ASN A 5 3.43 -6.48 12.66
C ASN A 5 3.29 -6.15 14.16
N THR A 6 2.32 -5.29 14.47
CA THR A 6 1.91 -4.98 15.84
C THR A 6 0.49 -5.50 16.02
N TYR A 7 0.38 -6.67 16.64
CA TYR A 7 -0.92 -7.29 16.92
C TYR A 7 -1.71 -6.46 17.94
N PRO A 8 -3.04 -6.31 17.74
CA PRO A 8 -3.90 -5.59 18.67
C PRO A 8 -3.77 -6.11 20.10
N ASN A 9 -3.59 -5.19 21.05
CA ASN A 9 -3.69 -5.49 22.47
C ASN A 9 -5.09 -5.12 23.00
N GLU A 10 -5.34 -5.36 24.29
CA GLU A 10 -6.64 -5.07 24.93
C GLU A 10 -7.07 -3.59 24.75
N TRP A 11 -6.11 -2.67 24.70
CA TRP A 11 -6.40 -1.26 24.51
C TRP A 11 -6.90 -0.99 23.08
N VAL A 12 -6.22 -1.50 22.05
CA VAL A 12 -6.70 -1.44 20.65
C VAL A 12 -8.09 -2.06 20.53
N GLU A 13 -8.27 -3.29 21.01
CA GLU A 13 -9.51 -4.07 20.86
C GLU A 13 -10.72 -3.42 21.56
N THR A 14 -10.50 -2.68 22.65
CA THR A 14 -11.59 -1.97 23.34
C THR A 14 -11.85 -0.57 22.80
N ARG A 15 -10.86 0.08 22.17
CA ARG A 15 -10.99 1.45 21.66
C ARG A 15 -11.46 1.49 20.21
N THR A 16 -10.92 0.64 19.34
CA THR A 16 -11.18 0.68 17.90
C THR A 16 -12.67 0.47 17.58
N PRO A 17 -13.37 -0.58 18.08
CA PRO A 17 -14.80 -0.77 17.81
C PRO A 17 -15.67 0.38 18.34
N ALA A 18 -15.32 0.92 19.52
CA ALA A 18 -16.02 2.07 20.08
C ALA A 18 -15.86 3.31 19.20
N SER A 19 -14.69 3.48 18.56
CA SER A 19 -14.46 4.59 17.65
C SER A 19 -15.14 4.43 16.30
N TYR A 20 -15.16 3.23 15.71
CA TYR A 20 -15.91 2.95 14.47
C TYR A 20 -17.42 3.07 14.68
N GLY A 21 -17.92 2.76 15.88
CA GLY A 21 -19.33 2.90 16.21
C GLY A 21 -19.74 4.30 16.66
N ASP A 22 -18.92 5.34 16.42
CA ASP A 22 -19.15 6.73 16.84
C ASP A 22 -19.33 6.94 18.36
N ASN A 23 -18.99 5.94 19.18
CA ASN A 23 -19.09 5.99 20.64
C ASN A 23 -17.82 6.57 21.30
N ARG A 24 -16.76 6.78 20.52
CA ARG A 24 -15.49 7.36 20.96
C ARG A 24 -14.92 8.24 19.85
N GLY A 25 -14.55 9.46 20.20
CA GLY A 25 -13.89 10.38 19.28
C GLY A 25 -13.32 11.59 19.99
N TYR A 26 -12.52 12.36 19.27
CA TYR A 26 -11.95 13.59 19.81
C TYR A 26 -13.02 14.67 19.99
N ASN A 27 -13.00 15.33 21.14
CA ASN A 27 -13.84 16.48 21.43
C ASN A 27 -12.98 17.59 22.05
N ALA A 28 -12.80 18.69 21.32
CA ALA A 28 -11.98 19.82 21.75
C ALA A 28 -12.45 20.49 23.05
N ASN A 29 -13.73 20.32 23.41
CA ASN A 29 -14.30 20.88 24.65
C ASN A 29 -14.08 19.95 25.86
N LEU A 30 -13.64 18.71 25.64
CA LEU A 30 -13.56 17.68 26.66
C LEU A 30 -12.16 17.63 27.28
N LYS A 31 -12.08 17.92 28.58
CA LYS A 31 -10.83 17.97 29.36
C LYS A 31 -10.51 16.66 30.09
N ALA A 32 -11.24 15.57 29.81
CA ALA A 32 -11.01 14.31 30.49
C ALA A 32 -9.63 13.74 30.13
N PRO A 33 -8.89 13.16 31.09
CA PRO A 33 -7.66 12.43 30.79
C PRO A 33 -7.91 11.36 29.72
N GLY A 34 -7.02 11.29 28.71
CA GLY A 34 -7.12 10.32 27.63
C GLY A 34 -8.08 10.68 26.48
N SER A 35 -8.62 11.91 26.43
CA SER A 35 -9.45 12.38 25.30
C SER A 35 -8.70 12.46 23.96
N LEU A 36 -7.37 12.47 24.02
CA LEU A 36 -6.45 12.47 22.88
C LEU A 36 -5.92 11.08 22.54
N ALA A 37 -6.14 10.09 23.41
CA ALA A 37 -5.58 8.75 23.23
C ALA A 37 -6.51 7.90 22.35
N MET A 38 -5.93 7.25 21.33
CA MET A 38 -6.59 6.28 20.44
C MET A 38 -8.00 6.68 20.01
N ASN A 39 -8.04 7.61 19.06
CA ASN A 39 -9.23 7.91 18.29
C ASN A 39 -9.10 7.22 16.93
N GLY A 40 -10.21 6.75 16.38
CA GLY A 40 -10.26 6.10 15.08
C GLY A 40 -9.51 4.76 15.02
N ALA A 41 -9.12 4.42 13.79
CA ALA A 41 -8.46 3.17 13.42
C ALA A 41 -7.01 3.35 13.00
N ALA A 42 -6.43 4.55 13.20
CA ALA A 42 -5.20 5.01 12.55
C ALA A 42 -4.09 3.94 12.46
N GLY A 43 -3.44 3.87 11.30
CA GLY A 43 -2.47 2.81 11.00
C GLY A 43 -1.18 2.86 11.83
N ALA A 44 -0.86 3.99 12.49
CA ALA A 44 0.37 4.17 13.27
C ALA A 44 0.40 3.38 14.59
N ILE A 45 1.61 3.17 15.11
CA ILE A 45 1.86 2.50 16.38
C ILE A 45 1.83 3.54 17.49
N TYR A 46 0.85 3.44 18.38
CA TYR A 46 0.80 4.27 19.58
C TYR A 46 1.71 3.68 20.67
N PRO A 47 2.21 4.50 21.61
CA PRO A 47 2.92 4.01 22.79
C PRO A 47 2.18 2.91 23.54
N GLU A 48 0.86 3.04 23.61
CA GLU A 48 -0.02 2.09 24.26
C GLU A 48 -0.18 0.78 23.49
N ASP A 49 0.17 0.75 22.20
CA ASP A 49 0.08 -0.42 21.30
C ASP A 49 1.41 -1.18 21.21
N TYR A 50 2.45 -0.68 21.88
CA TYR A 50 3.81 -1.16 21.70
C TYR A 50 4.02 -2.52 22.37
N ASN A 51 4.25 -3.55 21.56
CA ASN A 51 4.49 -4.92 22.03
C ASN A 51 5.92 -5.10 22.55
N GLU A 52 6.16 -6.15 23.35
CA GLU A 52 7.48 -6.44 23.96
C GLU A 52 8.61 -6.50 22.92
N ALA A 53 8.36 -7.14 21.78
CA ALA A 53 9.33 -7.27 20.70
C ALA A 53 9.31 -6.07 19.72
N GLY A 54 8.48 -5.05 19.95
CA GLY A 54 8.27 -3.96 19.01
C GLY A 54 7.50 -4.37 17.76
N SER A 55 7.62 -3.56 16.72
CA SER A 55 7.01 -3.73 15.40
C SER A 55 8.01 -4.26 14.38
N MET A 56 7.61 -4.36 13.11
CA MET A 56 8.51 -4.71 12.03
C MET A 56 9.69 -3.74 11.90
N TRP A 57 9.53 -2.48 12.27
CA TRP A 57 10.56 -1.45 12.14
C TRP A 57 11.76 -1.70 13.06
N GLU A 58 11.49 -1.98 14.34
CA GLU A 58 12.53 -2.36 15.29
C GLU A 58 13.13 -3.72 14.95
N HIS A 59 12.31 -4.63 14.41
CA HIS A 59 12.80 -5.94 14.00
C HIS A 59 13.84 -5.84 12.88
N LEU A 60 13.55 -5.01 11.86
CA LEU A 60 14.49 -4.74 10.76
C LEU A 60 15.75 -4.05 11.29
N GLU A 61 15.61 -3.01 12.10
CA GLU A 61 16.76 -2.28 12.67
C GLU A 61 17.67 -3.20 13.51
N ARG A 62 17.09 -4.01 14.42
CA ARG A 62 17.85 -4.92 15.28
C ARG A 62 18.68 -5.94 14.50
N HIS A 63 18.27 -6.27 13.28
CA HIS A 63 18.98 -7.22 12.43
C HIS A 63 19.79 -6.54 11.30
N GLY A 64 19.92 -5.21 11.34
CA GLY A 64 20.70 -4.47 10.35
C GLY A 64 20.13 -4.54 8.93
N VAL A 65 18.81 -4.77 8.79
CA VAL A 65 18.13 -4.71 7.50
C VAL A 65 17.71 -3.28 7.22
N ASP A 66 18.12 -2.75 6.08
CA ASP A 66 17.78 -1.40 5.68
C ASP A 66 16.38 -1.34 5.07
N PHE A 67 15.66 -0.26 5.36
CA PHE A 67 14.31 -0.04 4.87
C PHE A 67 14.03 1.45 4.68
N PHE A 68 13.01 1.78 3.90
CA PHE A 68 12.52 3.15 3.80
C PHE A 68 11.01 3.22 3.63
N ASN A 69 10.40 4.17 4.33
CA ASN A 69 8.95 4.33 4.42
C ASN A 69 8.44 5.53 3.62
N PHE A 70 7.47 5.28 2.74
CA PHE A 70 6.68 6.30 2.06
C PHE A 70 5.28 6.33 2.68
N GLY A 71 5.14 7.14 3.73
CA GLY A 71 3.85 7.51 4.32
C GLY A 71 3.15 6.44 5.16
N PHE A 72 3.61 5.19 5.17
CA PHE A 72 2.97 4.09 5.90
C PHE A 72 3.30 4.13 7.40
N GLY A 73 2.37 3.73 8.28
CA GLY A 73 2.62 3.63 9.72
C GLY A 73 2.84 4.94 10.50
N ILE A 74 2.61 6.10 9.89
CA ILE A 74 2.78 7.44 10.52
C ILE A 74 1.50 8.30 10.57
N MET A 75 0.36 7.71 10.21
CA MET A 75 -0.96 8.31 10.40
C MET A 75 -1.41 8.12 11.85
N PHE A 76 -1.44 9.21 12.63
CA PHE A 76 -1.97 9.23 14.00
C PHE A 76 -3.23 10.08 14.08
N GLU A 77 -4.12 9.69 14.97
CA GLU A 77 -5.38 10.36 15.32
C GLU A 77 -5.41 10.75 16.82
N PRO A 78 -6.04 11.90 17.19
CA PRO A 78 -6.84 12.72 16.31
C PRO A 78 -6.00 13.70 15.49
N ALA A 79 -6.36 13.88 14.23
CA ALA A 79 -5.73 14.78 13.29
C ALA A 79 -6.74 15.55 12.43
N SER A 80 -6.22 16.51 11.67
CA SER A 80 -6.96 17.23 10.63
C SER A 80 -6.41 16.88 9.25
N TYR A 81 -7.33 16.77 8.30
CA TYR A 81 -7.10 16.43 6.91
C TYR A 81 -7.59 17.59 6.04
N HIS A 82 -6.77 18.04 5.10
CA HIS A 82 -7.10 19.13 4.18
C HIS A 82 -6.22 19.02 2.93
N GLU A 83 -6.68 19.43 1.74
CA GLU A 83 -5.85 19.37 0.51
C GLU A 83 -4.55 20.17 0.63
N SER A 84 -4.57 21.28 1.38
CA SER A 84 -3.39 22.11 1.63
C SER A 84 -2.25 21.40 2.40
N PHE A 85 -2.50 20.23 2.99
CA PHE A 85 -1.47 19.41 3.63
C PHE A 85 -0.78 18.46 2.64
N LYS A 86 -0.70 18.84 1.35
CA LYS A 86 -0.24 17.97 0.25
C LYS A 86 1.10 17.25 0.47
N TYR A 87 2.03 17.81 1.23
CA TYR A 87 3.34 17.18 1.50
C TYR A 87 3.39 16.31 2.75
N THR A 88 2.52 16.55 3.73
CA THR A 88 2.53 15.79 5.01
C THR A 88 1.35 14.84 5.14
N GLY A 89 0.30 15.03 4.34
CA GLY A 89 -0.99 14.35 4.46
C GLY A 89 -1.85 14.94 5.56
N ILE A 90 -1.28 15.08 6.76
CA ILE A 90 -2.05 15.36 7.98
C ILE A 90 -1.44 16.45 8.83
N ARG A 91 -2.29 17.05 9.68
CA ARG A 91 -1.87 17.89 10.80
C ARG A 91 -2.42 17.31 12.11
N HIS A 92 -1.54 16.79 12.94
CA HIS A 92 -1.89 16.26 14.25
C HIS A 92 -2.27 17.37 15.24
N PHE A 93 -3.23 17.08 16.13
CA PHE A 93 -3.56 18.00 17.22
C PHE A 93 -2.57 17.93 18.39
N VAL A 94 -1.83 16.83 18.50
CA VAL A 94 -0.81 16.60 19.52
C VAL A 94 0.40 15.92 18.92
N ASN A 95 1.53 16.02 19.61
CA ASN A 95 2.74 15.33 19.21
C ASN A 95 2.72 13.89 19.73
N TYR A 96 2.94 12.93 18.84
CA TYR A 96 3.06 11.52 19.17
C TYR A 96 4.53 11.11 19.15
N PRO A 97 5.01 10.35 20.15
CA PRO A 97 6.29 9.68 20.00
C PRO A 97 6.17 8.65 18.88
N VAL A 98 7.06 8.76 17.91
CA VAL A 98 7.19 7.83 16.78
C VAL A 98 8.38 6.93 17.07
N PRO A 99 8.33 5.61 16.79
CA PRO A 99 9.51 4.77 16.96
C PRO A 99 10.70 5.31 16.16
N ALA A 100 11.88 5.33 16.79
CA ALA A 100 13.07 5.93 16.19
C ALA A 100 13.41 5.36 14.79
N PRO A 101 13.32 4.03 14.53
CA PRO A 101 13.70 3.47 13.23
C PRO A 101 12.86 4.04 12.08
N ILE A 102 11.53 4.07 12.24
CA ILE A 102 10.64 4.63 11.22
C ILE A 102 10.75 6.16 11.15
N PHE A 103 10.99 6.84 12.28
CA PHE A 103 11.20 8.28 12.25
C PHE A 103 12.42 8.66 11.42
N GLU A 104 13.53 7.92 11.52
CA GLU A 104 14.76 8.19 10.77
C GLU A 104 14.64 7.79 9.30
N LYS A 105 13.90 6.71 9.00
CA LYS A 105 13.83 6.10 7.67
C LYS A 105 12.48 6.28 6.99
N THR A 106 11.97 7.51 6.99
CA THR A 106 10.72 7.86 6.31
C THR A 106 10.87 9.11 5.45
N SER A 107 10.14 9.14 4.33
CA SER A 107 10.00 10.32 3.50
C SER A 107 9.45 11.51 4.31
N ARG A 108 9.92 12.71 3.97
CA ARG A 108 9.43 14.00 4.50
C ARG A 108 8.59 14.77 3.50
N THR A 109 8.45 14.25 2.29
CA THR A 109 7.79 14.90 1.15
C THR A 109 6.64 14.06 0.59
N TYR A 110 6.53 12.80 1.01
CA TYR A 110 5.44 11.90 0.67
C TYR A 110 4.33 11.99 1.73
N ALA A 111 3.14 12.41 1.30
CA ALA A 111 1.99 12.49 2.19
C ALA A 111 1.50 11.12 2.64
N THR A 112 1.28 10.97 3.95
CA THR A 112 0.55 9.82 4.52
C THR A 112 -0.94 9.87 4.15
N TYR A 113 -1.76 9.08 4.84
CA TYR A 113 -3.21 9.02 4.66
C TYR A 113 -3.86 10.41 4.63
N ASN A 114 -4.49 10.75 3.50
CA ASN A 114 -5.39 11.89 3.34
C ASN A 114 -6.04 11.77 1.95
N MET A 115 -7.32 11.45 1.93
CA MET A 115 -8.04 11.23 0.67
C MET A 115 -8.35 12.51 -0.11
N ALA A 116 -8.02 13.69 0.41
CA ALA A 116 -8.02 14.92 -0.39
C ALA A 116 -6.86 15.00 -1.37
N ILE A 117 -5.76 14.28 -1.11
CA ILE A 117 -4.59 14.27 -1.98
C ILE A 117 -4.74 13.10 -2.96
N PRO A 118 -4.63 13.31 -4.28
CA PRO A 118 -4.66 12.22 -5.24
C PRO A 118 -3.43 11.32 -5.09
N ASP A 119 -3.62 10.03 -5.34
CA ASP A 119 -2.51 9.08 -5.35
C ASP A 119 -1.55 9.40 -6.51
N GLN A 120 -2.02 10.02 -7.59
CA GLN A 120 -1.12 10.54 -8.65
C GLN A 120 -0.08 11.52 -8.11
N PHE A 121 -0.45 12.44 -7.20
CA PHE A 121 0.51 13.35 -6.58
C PHE A 121 1.53 12.58 -5.73
N ARG A 122 1.07 11.57 -4.98
CA ARG A 122 1.93 10.72 -4.18
C ARG A 122 2.94 9.98 -5.05
N ILE A 123 2.51 9.42 -6.17
CA ILE A 123 3.39 8.68 -7.08
C ILE A 123 4.45 9.60 -7.68
N ASP A 124 4.11 10.85 -8.01
CA ASP A 124 5.10 11.82 -8.47
C ASP A 124 6.16 12.10 -7.40
N GLN A 125 5.76 12.24 -6.13
CA GLN A 125 6.71 12.41 -5.03
C GLN A 125 7.55 11.14 -4.80
N PHE A 126 6.95 9.95 -4.90
CA PHE A 126 7.67 8.67 -4.77
C PHE A 126 8.73 8.52 -5.85
N ILE A 127 8.36 8.69 -7.13
CA ILE A 127 9.28 8.55 -8.26
C ILE A 127 10.42 9.58 -8.15
N LYS A 128 10.09 10.82 -7.80
CA LYS A 128 11.09 11.88 -7.61
C LYS A 128 12.08 11.51 -6.51
N GLU A 129 11.60 11.20 -5.30
CA GLU A 129 12.47 10.90 -4.15
C GLU A 129 13.24 9.58 -4.35
N PHE A 130 12.62 8.58 -4.99
CA PHE A 130 13.29 7.34 -5.37
C PHE A 130 14.48 7.65 -6.28
N ASN A 131 14.28 8.44 -7.35
CA ASN A 131 15.37 8.77 -8.27
C ASN A 131 16.48 9.59 -7.60
N GLU A 132 16.12 10.53 -6.72
CA GLU A 132 17.09 11.33 -5.96
C GLU A 132 17.96 10.47 -5.02
N LYS A 133 17.40 9.40 -4.44
CA LYS A 133 18.11 8.54 -3.49
C LYS A 133 18.81 7.34 -4.14
N TRP A 134 18.18 6.74 -5.15
CA TRP A 134 18.54 5.42 -5.67
C TRP A 134 18.53 5.33 -7.21
N GLY A 135 18.38 6.47 -7.91
CA GLY A 135 18.42 6.50 -9.38
C GLY A 135 19.83 6.40 -9.98
N GLY A 136 20.87 6.81 -9.24
CA GLY A 136 22.27 6.79 -9.71
C GLY A 136 22.85 5.38 -9.75
N GLU A 137 23.85 5.10 -10.59
CA GLU A 137 24.40 3.73 -10.83
C GLU A 137 25.01 3.04 -9.61
N ASP A 138 25.56 3.80 -8.67
CA ASP A 138 26.28 3.31 -7.48
C ASP A 138 25.45 3.31 -6.19
N GLU A 139 24.17 3.67 -6.26
CA GLU A 139 23.29 3.74 -5.09
C GLU A 139 22.60 2.40 -4.81
N ASP A 140 22.56 1.97 -3.56
CA ASP A 140 21.84 0.75 -3.17
C ASP A 140 20.46 1.10 -2.62
N MET A 141 19.43 0.48 -3.20
CA MET A 141 18.06 0.56 -2.68
C MET A 141 17.96 -0.26 -1.38
N PRO A 142 17.24 0.23 -0.35
CA PRO A 142 16.95 -0.53 0.85
C PRO A 142 16.30 -1.88 0.54
N GLN A 143 16.50 -2.86 1.43
CA GLN A 143 15.99 -4.21 1.25
C GLN A 143 14.45 -4.27 1.39
N MET A 144 13.84 -3.28 2.04
CA MET A 144 12.39 -3.14 2.16
C MET A 144 11.94 -1.71 1.93
N LEU A 145 11.00 -1.52 1.01
CA LEU A 145 10.27 -0.27 0.85
C LEU A 145 8.81 -0.49 1.24
N THR A 146 8.19 0.52 1.83
CA THR A 146 6.75 0.56 2.07
C THR A 146 6.17 1.82 1.46
N VAL A 147 5.02 1.70 0.79
CA VAL A 147 4.36 2.80 0.09
C VAL A 147 2.87 2.72 0.37
N ILE A 148 2.28 3.78 0.93
CA ILE A 148 0.83 3.87 1.15
C ILE A 148 0.15 4.64 0.02
N ILE A 149 -0.87 4.05 -0.59
CA ILE A 149 -1.73 4.66 -1.61
C ILE A 149 -3.18 4.62 -1.10
N PRO A 150 -3.60 5.61 -0.30
CA PRO A 150 -4.79 5.48 0.54
C PRO A 150 -6.13 5.74 -0.15
N ASN A 151 -6.17 6.08 -1.44
CA ASN A 151 -7.45 6.44 -2.06
C ASN A 151 -8.38 5.24 -2.27
N ASP A 152 -7.89 3.99 -2.24
CA ASP A 152 -8.72 2.78 -2.18
C ASP A 152 -9.72 2.75 -1.01
N HIS A 153 -9.42 3.43 0.10
CA HIS A 153 -10.34 3.58 1.22
C HIS A 153 -11.67 4.29 0.82
N GLY A 154 -11.65 5.14 -0.21
CA GLY A 154 -12.80 5.80 -0.83
C GLY A 154 -13.51 6.86 0.04
N ALA A 155 -13.61 8.11 -0.45
CA ALA A 155 -14.34 9.18 0.22
C ALA A 155 -15.69 9.48 -0.46
N GLY A 156 -16.44 10.43 0.12
CA GLY A 156 -17.61 11.00 -0.54
C GLY A 156 -17.25 11.71 -1.85
N GLU A 157 -18.22 11.78 -2.77
CA GLU A 157 -18.08 12.43 -4.07
C GLU A 157 -17.64 13.90 -3.93
N ARG A 158 -16.63 14.30 -4.69
CA ARG A 158 -16.13 15.68 -4.81
C ARG A 158 -15.85 16.00 -6.28
N PRO A 159 -16.89 16.24 -7.09
CA PRO A 159 -16.74 16.51 -8.51
C PRO A 159 -15.76 17.65 -8.82
N ASP A 160 -15.81 18.72 -8.02
CA ASP A 160 -14.94 19.91 -8.19
C ASP A 160 -13.45 19.61 -7.91
N ALA A 161 -13.14 18.50 -7.23
CA ALA A 161 -11.78 18.05 -6.93
C ALA A 161 -11.34 16.85 -7.78
N GLY A 162 -12.05 16.56 -8.89
CA GLY A 162 -11.71 15.45 -9.78
C GLY A 162 -12.24 14.06 -9.36
N TYR A 163 -13.08 14.00 -8.31
CA TYR A 163 -13.71 12.75 -7.83
C TYR A 163 -15.23 12.79 -7.98
N PRO A 164 -15.76 12.76 -9.20
CA PRO A 164 -17.20 12.82 -9.43
C PRO A 164 -17.97 11.60 -8.90
N PHE A 165 -17.30 10.46 -8.72
CA PHE A 165 -17.88 9.21 -8.22
C PHE A 165 -17.04 8.63 -7.08
N ARG A 166 -17.60 7.73 -6.28
CA ARG A 166 -16.81 6.98 -5.30
C ARG A 166 -15.78 6.09 -6.00
N GLU A 167 -16.14 5.56 -7.16
CA GLU A 167 -15.32 4.73 -8.02
C GLU A 167 -14.12 5.48 -8.58
N SER A 168 -14.18 6.81 -8.68
CA SER A 168 -13.05 7.64 -9.11
C SER A 168 -11.81 7.43 -8.22
N TYR A 169 -12.02 7.16 -6.93
CA TYR A 169 -10.94 6.89 -5.99
C TYR A 169 -10.22 5.56 -6.27
N MET A 170 -10.98 4.52 -6.62
CA MET A 170 -10.43 3.22 -6.98
C MET A 170 -9.69 3.28 -8.31
N VAL A 171 -10.18 4.07 -9.27
CA VAL A 171 -9.47 4.30 -10.55
C VAL A 171 -8.19 5.11 -10.36
N ASP A 172 -8.17 6.11 -9.45
CA ASP A 172 -6.94 6.81 -9.07
C ASP A 172 -5.92 5.85 -8.44
N ASN A 173 -6.38 5.02 -7.50
CA ASN A 173 -5.53 4.04 -6.82
C ASN A 173 -4.96 2.98 -7.79
N ASP A 174 -5.79 2.41 -8.67
CA ASP A 174 -5.37 1.42 -9.68
C ASP A 174 -4.31 2.01 -10.63
N LEU A 175 -4.52 3.24 -11.11
CA LEU A 175 -3.52 3.95 -11.91
C LEU A 175 -2.23 4.17 -11.10
N ALA A 176 -2.32 4.53 -9.82
CA ALA A 176 -1.16 4.71 -8.97
C ALA A 176 -0.36 3.41 -8.76
N VAL A 177 -1.04 2.27 -8.52
CA VAL A 177 -0.43 0.93 -8.50
C VAL A 177 0.29 0.67 -9.80
N GLY A 178 -0.40 0.87 -10.94
CA GLY A 178 0.15 0.64 -12.26
C GLY A 178 1.44 1.44 -12.50
N ARG A 179 1.43 2.74 -12.17
CA ARG A 179 2.59 3.63 -12.32
C ARG A 179 3.76 3.24 -11.40
N ILE A 180 3.51 2.82 -10.16
CA ILE A 180 4.56 2.30 -9.27
C ILE A 180 5.22 1.07 -9.90
N VAL A 181 4.43 0.09 -10.32
CA VAL A 181 4.92 -1.17 -10.85
C VAL A 181 5.67 -0.95 -12.17
N GLU A 182 5.12 -0.11 -13.06
CA GLU A 182 5.78 0.29 -14.31
C GLU A 182 7.14 0.93 -14.02
N PHE A 183 7.19 1.96 -13.18
CA PHE A 183 8.43 2.64 -12.80
C PHE A 183 9.46 1.65 -12.23
N LEU A 184 9.08 0.87 -11.21
CA LEU A 184 9.98 -0.07 -10.54
C LEU A 184 10.48 -1.18 -11.48
N SER A 185 9.63 -1.67 -12.37
CA SER A 185 9.98 -2.73 -13.34
C SER A 185 11.00 -2.29 -14.40
N HIS A 186 11.14 -0.98 -14.62
CA HIS A 186 12.16 -0.40 -15.49
C HIS A 186 13.45 -0.04 -14.75
N THR A 187 13.49 -0.17 -13.43
CA THR A 187 14.73 0.05 -12.66
C THR A 187 15.68 -1.16 -12.77
N ARG A 188 16.97 -0.93 -12.51
CA ARG A 188 17.96 -2.03 -12.42
C ARG A 188 17.68 -3.03 -11.30
N TYR A 189 16.84 -2.65 -10.33
CA TYR A 189 16.50 -3.49 -9.18
C TYR A 189 15.44 -4.56 -9.51
N TRP A 190 14.67 -4.37 -10.59
CA TRP A 190 13.52 -5.21 -10.94
C TRP A 190 13.79 -6.71 -10.88
N LYS A 191 14.92 -7.16 -11.44
CA LYS A 191 15.32 -8.58 -11.49
C LYS A 191 15.38 -9.28 -10.13
N ASN A 192 15.49 -8.53 -9.03
CA ASN A 192 15.59 -9.03 -7.66
C ASN A 192 14.48 -8.48 -6.76
N MET A 193 13.36 -8.03 -7.35
CA MET A 193 12.29 -7.36 -6.62
C MET A 193 11.06 -8.26 -6.47
N ALA A 194 10.39 -8.14 -5.32
CA ALA A 194 9.02 -8.59 -5.13
C ALA A 194 8.21 -7.45 -4.54
N ILE A 195 7.09 -7.15 -5.17
CA ILE A 195 6.11 -6.16 -4.73
C ILE A 195 4.90 -6.95 -4.22
N VAL A 196 4.49 -6.67 -2.99
CA VAL A 196 3.29 -7.24 -2.38
C VAL A 196 2.29 -6.13 -2.15
N ILE A 197 1.07 -6.31 -2.64
CA ILE A 197 -0.02 -5.34 -2.52
C ILE A 197 -1.11 -5.99 -1.66
N THR A 198 -1.56 -5.26 -0.65
CA THR A 198 -2.64 -5.66 0.25
C THR A 198 -3.26 -4.40 0.87
N GLU A 199 -4.47 -4.53 1.40
CA GLU A 199 -5.18 -3.45 2.09
C GLU A 199 -5.05 -3.63 3.62
N ASP A 200 -5.28 -2.56 4.39
CA ASP A 200 -5.25 -2.66 5.85
C ASP A 200 -6.51 -3.30 6.43
N ASP A 201 -7.68 -3.08 5.84
CA ASP A 201 -8.89 -3.83 6.15
C ASP A 201 -9.82 -3.97 4.93
N ALA A 202 -10.85 -4.82 5.03
CA ALA A 202 -11.83 -5.05 3.95
C ALA A 202 -12.88 -3.91 3.85
N GLN A 203 -12.73 -2.85 4.64
CA GLN A 203 -13.61 -1.70 4.76
C GLN A 203 -15.09 -2.10 4.95
N ASN A 204 -15.95 -1.70 4.02
CA ASN A 204 -17.38 -2.01 4.01
C ASN A 204 -17.71 -3.17 3.04
N GLY A 205 -16.69 -3.92 2.61
CA GLY A 205 -16.85 -5.05 1.70
C GLY A 205 -17.60 -6.19 2.38
N VAL A 206 -18.74 -6.57 1.81
CA VAL A 206 -19.41 -7.81 2.20
C VAL A 206 -18.92 -8.89 1.24
N ASP A 207 -18.10 -9.80 1.76
CA ASP A 207 -17.71 -10.99 1.02
C ASP A 207 -18.50 -12.22 1.47
N HIS A 208 -18.79 -13.09 0.51
CA HIS A 208 -19.59 -14.30 0.70
C HIS A 208 -18.87 -15.41 1.48
N VAL A 209 -17.54 -15.33 1.64
CA VAL A 209 -16.75 -16.29 2.41
C VAL A 209 -16.47 -15.76 3.82
N ASP A 210 -15.89 -14.56 3.93
CA ASP A 210 -15.62 -13.90 5.21
C ASP A 210 -15.55 -12.38 5.01
N ALA A 211 -16.24 -11.61 5.86
CA ALA A 211 -16.32 -10.15 5.76
C ALA A 211 -14.97 -9.43 5.93
N HIS A 212 -13.94 -10.11 6.45
CA HIS A 212 -12.59 -9.56 6.59
C HIS A 212 -11.65 -9.96 5.44
N ARG A 213 -12.15 -10.68 4.42
CA ARG A 213 -11.33 -11.04 3.27
C ARG A 213 -10.98 -9.79 2.47
N SER A 214 -9.69 -9.61 2.21
CA SER A 214 -9.11 -8.49 1.46
C SER A 214 -8.31 -9.00 0.26
N ILE A 215 -7.74 -8.08 -0.51
CA ILE A 215 -6.91 -8.32 -1.68
C ILE A 215 -5.47 -8.64 -1.26
N LEU A 216 -4.86 -9.61 -1.96
CA LEU A 216 -3.44 -9.92 -1.90
C LEU A 216 -2.92 -10.15 -3.32
N MET A 217 -1.94 -9.36 -3.74
CA MET A 217 -1.27 -9.52 -5.03
C MET A 217 0.25 -9.59 -4.82
N VAL A 218 0.91 -10.44 -5.61
CA VAL A 218 2.37 -10.57 -5.66
C VAL A 218 2.82 -10.28 -7.09
N ILE A 219 3.72 -9.31 -7.25
CA ILE A 219 4.28 -8.90 -8.53
C ILE A 219 5.81 -9.01 -8.44
N SER A 220 6.41 -9.83 -9.28
CA SER A 220 7.85 -10.10 -9.27
C SER A 220 8.24 -10.78 -10.57
N PRO A 221 9.51 -10.70 -11.03
CA PRO A 221 9.99 -11.61 -12.06
C PRO A 221 9.77 -13.09 -11.69
N TYR A 222 9.81 -13.42 -10.41
CA TYR A 222 9.61 -14.79 -9.92
C TYR A 222 8.15 -15.12 -9.60
N ALA A 223 7.19 -14.21 -9.84
CA ALA A 223 5.78 -14.49 -9.58
C ALA A 223 5.18 -15.36 -10.70
N LYS A 224 4.40 -16.38 -10.34
CA LYS A 224 3.66 -17.21 -11.31
C LYS A 224 2.61 -16.36 -12.02
N ARG A 225 2.71 -16.25 -13.35
CA ARG A 225 1.76 -15.50 -14.17
C ARG A 225 0.39 -16.17 -14.24
N GLY A 226 -0.67 -15.39 -14.04
CA GLY A 226 -2.05 -15.87 -14.11
C GLY A 226 -2.40 -16.91 -13.03
N TYR A 227 -1.63 -16.95 -11.95
CA TYR A 227 -1.85 -17.88 -10.85
C TYR A 227 -2.77 -17.28 -9.78
N VAL A 228 -3.71 -18.08 -9.30
CA VAL A 228 -4.58 -17.74 -8.17
C VAL A 228 -4.28 -18.70 -7.03
N GLY A 229 -3.79 -18.16 -5.92
CA GLY A 229 -3.59 -18.92 -4.69
C GLY A 229 -4.91 -19.31 -4.04
N HIS A 230 -5.00 -20.53 -3.54
CA HIS A 230 -6.18 -21.04 -2.84
C HIS A 230 -5.88 -21.48 -1.40
N VAL A 231 -4.67 -21.18 -0.93
CA VAL A 231 -4.29 -21.35 0.47
C VAL A 231 -4.88 -20.18 1.28
N HIS A 232 -5.13 -20.40 2.57
CA HIS A 232 -5.48 -19.31 3.46
C HIS A 232 -4.24 -18.45 3.73
N TYR A 233 -4.28 -17.18 3.36
CA TYR A 233 -3.24 -16.19 3.69
C TYR A 233 -3.79 -15.16 4.68
N SER A 234 -2.92 -14.72 5.58
CA SER A 234 -3.22 -13.63 6.53
C SER A 234 -2.07 -12.62 6.54
N PHE A 235 -2.19 -11.53 7.32
CA PHE A 235 -1.06 -10.62 7.53
C PHE A 235 0.18 -11.34 8.08
N GLY A 236 -0.01 -12.37 8.92
CA GLY A 236 1.09 -13.23 9.38
C GLY A 236 1.80 -13.94 8.22
N SER A 237 1.09 -14.28 7.14
CA SER A 237 1.68 -14.88 5.94
C SER A 237 2.60 -13.93 5.18
N LEU A 238 2.26 -12.64 5.16
CA LEU A 238 3.10 -11.59 4.57
C LEU A 238 4.40 -11.48 5.35
N PHE A 239 4.30 -11.33 6.68
CA PHE A 239 5.48 -11.21 7.53
C PHE A 239 6.35 -12.45 7.51
N LYS A 240 5.76 -13.65 7.58
CA LYS A 240 6.51 -14.90 7.45
C LYS A 240 7.33 -14.94 6.16
N THR A 241 6.72 -14.52 5.06
CA THR A 241 7.39 -14.45 3.75
C THR A 241 8.50 -13.41 3.75
N TYR A 242 8.28 -12.21 4.30
CA TYR A 242 9.32 -11.18 4.41
C TYR A 242 10.50 -11.67 5.26
N TRP A 243 10.24 -12.32 6.39
CA TRP A 243 11.28 -12.89 7.26
C TRP A 243 12.06 -14.00 6.58
N ASN A 244 11.39 -14.88 5.83
CA ASN A 244 12.06 -15.91 5.05
C ASN A 244 12.96 -15.31 3.95
N ILE A 245 12.49 -14.28 3.22
CA ILE A 245 13.26 -13.60 2.16
C ILE A 245 14.47 -12.86 2.74
N LEU A 246 14.29 -12.16 3.85
CA LEU A 246 15.33 -11.36 4.50
C LEU A 246 16.28 -12.19 5.39
N GLY A 247 16.00 -13.49 5.58
CA GLY A 247 16.78 -14.37 6.46
C GLY A 247 16.66 -14.01 7.95
N LEU A 248 15.53 -13.46 8.37
CA LEU A 248 15.28 -13.03 9.75
C LEU A 248 14.51 -14.08 10.57
N PRO A 249 14.69 -14.13 11.90
CA PRO A 249 13.79 -14.88 12.76
C PRO A 249 12.39 -14.28 12.73
N TYR A 250 11.38 -15.10 12.98
CA TYR A 250 9.99 -14.62 13.09
C TYR A 250 9.82 -13.71 14.30
N LEU A 251 9.14 -12.57 14.14
CA LEU A 251 8.99 -11.58 15.20
C LEU A 251 8.12 -12.09 16.36
N ASN A 252 7.15 -12.95 16.06
CA ASN A 252 6.22 -13.52 17.04
C ASN A 252 5.63 -14.86 16.57
N GLN A 253 4.84 -15.50 17.44
CA GLN A 253 4.24 -16.82 17.18
C GLN A 253 3.23 -16.83 16.03
N TYR A 254 2.57 -15.71 15.75
CA TYR A 254 1.56 -15.63 14.68
C TYR A 254 2.24 -15.70 13.32
N ASP A 255 3.35 -14.99 13.15
CA ASP A 255 4.18 -15.08 11.96
C ASP A 255 4.74 -16.50 11.79
N ALA A 256 5.28 -17.08 12.87
CA ALA A 256 5.85 -18.43 12.83
C ALA A 256 4.82 -19.49 12.42
N GLY A 257 3.59 -19.36 12.94
CA GLY A 257 2.49 -20.29 12.70
C GLY A 257 1.72 -20.08 11.40
N ALA A 258 1.93 -18.97 10.69
CA ALA A 258 1.24 -18.68 9.42
C ALA A 258 1.75 -19.57 8.26
N THR A 259 0.94 -19.68 7.22
CA THR A 259 1.38 -20.10 5.87
C THR A 259 2.27 -19.02 5.26
N ASP A 260 3.21 -19.34 4.37
CA ASP A 260 3.93 -18.34 3.59
C ASP A 260 3.31 -18.18 2.18
N LEU A 261 3.88 -17.29 1.36
CA LEU A 261 3.46 -17.04 -0.02
C LEU A 261 4.28 -17.84 -1.04
N ALA A 262 4.98 -18.91 -0.65
CA ALA A 262 5.90 -19.62 -1.53
C ALA A 262 5.22 -20.17 -2.80
N ASP A 263 3.93 -20.49 -2.73
CA ASP A 263 3.16 -20.98 -3.87
C ASP A 263 2.91 -19.93 -4.96
N PHE A 264 3.06 -18.64 -4.67
CA PHE A 264 3.05 -17.58 -5.67
C PHE A 264 4.32 -17.53 -6.52
N PHE A 265 5.42 -18.14 -6.09
CA PHE A 265 6.73 -18.01 -6.72
C PHE A 265 7.11 -19.22 -7.59
N THR A 266 7.91 -18.97 -8.62
CA THR A 266 8.52 -19.95 -9.53
C THR A 266 10.04 -19.73 -9.59
N GLU A 267 10.79 -20.76 -10.01
CA GLU A 267 12.25 -20.68 -10.14
C GLU A 267 12.70 -19.95 -11.43
N GLU A 268 11.83 -19.93 -12.45
CA GLU A 268 12.11 -19.30 -13.75
C GLU A 268 11.61 -17.85 -13.79
N PRO A 269 12.51 -16.83 -13.83
CA PRO A 269 12.10 -15.44 -13.79
C PRO A 269 11.62 -14.92 -15.16
N ASP A 270 10.57 -14.11 -15.14
CA ASP A 270 10.16 -13.27 -16.27
C ASP A 270 10.43 -11.79 -15.96
N THR A 271 11.55 -11.29 -16.48
CA THR A 271 11.98 -9.90 -16.25
C THR A 271 11.31 -8.88 -17.18
N THR A 272 10.28 -9.26 -17.94
CA THR A 272 9.55 -8.32 -18.81
C THR A 272 8.99 -7.16 -17.97
N PRO A 273 9.33 -5.89 -18.30
CA PRO A 273 8.78 -4.74 -17.60
C PRO A 273 7.26 -4.65 -17.76
N TYR A 274 6.60 -4.08 -16.75
CA TYR A 274 5.18 -3.81 -16.77
C TYR A 274 4.91 -2.46 -17.45
N ARG A 275 3.76 -2.34 -18.12
CA ARG A 275 3.26 -1.07 -18.65
C ARG A 275 1.90 -0.76 -18.05
N ALA A 276 1.77 0.44 -17.48
CA ALA A 276 0.52 0.85 -16.86
C ALA A 276 -0.57 1.09 -17.90
N LEU A 277 -1.82 0.81 -17.52
CA LEU A 277 -2.98 1.10 -18.35
C LEU A 277 -3.52 2.51 -18.01
N PRO A 278 -4.01 3.26 -19.00
CA PRO A 278 -4.63 4.56 -18.75
C PRO A 278 -5.99 4.37 -18.04
N PRO A 279 -6.40 5.32 -17.18
CA PRO A 279 -7.72 5.26 -16.56
C PRO A 279 -8.83 5.55 -17.57
N ASP A 280 -10.05 5.13 -17.29
CA ASP A 280 -11.23 5.63 -18.01
C ASP A 280 -11.52 7.08 -17.57
N ALA A 281 -11.21 8.04 -18.46
CA ALA A 281 -11.41 9.46 -18.24
C ALA A 281 -12.87 9.87 -17.93
N ARG A 282 -13.85 9.00 -18.21
CA ARG A 282 -15.25 9.22 -17.82
C ARG A 282 -15.47 9.01 -16.33
N ILE A 283 -14.66 8.18 -15.68
CA ILE A 283 -14.73 7.84 -14.26
C ILE A 283 -13.72 8.69 -13.47
N PHE A 284 -12.49 8.83 -13.97
CA PHE A 284 -11.43 9.58 -13.30
C PHE A 284 -10.52 10.27 -14.31
N ASP A 285 -10.36 11.58 -14.15
CA ASP A 285 -9.45 12.40 -14.95
C ASP A 285 -8.30 12.85 -14.02
N PRO A 286 -7.08 12.29 -14.18
CA PRO A 286 -5.98 12.55 -13.26
C PRO A 286 -5.57 14.02 -13.24
N GLN A 287 -5.72 14.75 -14.35
CA GLN A 287 -5.40 16.18 -14.37
C GLN A 287 -6.37 16.97 -13.50
N LYS A 288 -7.68 16.69 -13.56
CA LYS A 288 -8.67 17.37 -12.70
C LYS A 288 -8.42 17.12 -11.22
N ALA A 289 -7.91 15.94 -10.86
CA ALA A 289 -7.56 15.62 -9.48
C ALA A 289 -6.29 16.37 -9.00
N LEU A 290 -5.40 16.75 -9.92
CA LEU A 290 -4.17 17.49 -9.66
C LEU A 290 -4.34 19.01 -9.73
N ASP A 291 -5.35 19.52 -10.44
CA ASP A 291 -5.62 20.96 -10.57
C ASP A 291 -5.68 21.71 -9.22
N PRO A 292 -6.31 21.20 -8.13
CA PRO A 292 -6.31 21.87 -6.83
C PRO A 292 -4.92 22.04 -6.18
N PHE A 293 -3.91 21.34 -6.72
CA PHE A 293 -2.56 21.30 -6.19
C PHE A 293 -1.56 22.13 -7.02
N ASP A 294 -2.01 22.75 -8.12
CA ASP A 294 -1.18 23.42 -9.12
C ASP A 294 -0.12 22.48 -9.76
N GLU A 295 -0.49 21.22 -9.98
CA GLU A 295 0.39 20.19 -10.54
C GLU A 295 -0.11 19.72 -11.93
N ASN A 296 0.80 19.21 -12.76
CA ASN A 296 0.46 18.69 -14.08
C ASN A 296 0.67 17.19 -14.12
N PHE A 297 -0.31 16.47 -14.66
CA PHE A 297 -0.15 15.06 -14.95
C PHE A 297 0.83 14.85 -16.10
N ASP A 298 1.77 13.92 -15.92
CA ASP A 298 2.68 13.51 -16.98
C ASP A 298 2.00 12.51 -17.92
N TRP A 299 1.34 13.04 -18.96
CA TRP A 299 0.68 12.22 -19.98
C TRP A 299 1.63 11.37 -20.81
N SER A 300 2.93 11.69 -20.85
CA SER A 300 3.91 10.89 -21.59
C SER A 300 4.10 9.49 -20.98
N ALA A 301 3.83 9.34 -19.68
CA ALA A 301 3.80 8.05 -19.01
C ALA A 301 2.72 7.11 -19.57
N LEU A 302 1.70 7.64 -20.26
CA LEU A 302 0.60 6.85 -20.84
C LEU A 302 0.66 6.70 -22.36
N GLU A 303 1.63 7.32 -23.05
CA GLU A 303 1.71 7.30 -24.52
C GLU A 303 1.97 5.88 -25.06
N ASP A 304 2.76 5.10 -24.33
CA ASP A 304 3.19 3.76 -24.69
C ASP A 304 2.35 2.65 -24.02
N SER A 305 1.28 3.03 -23.32
CA SER A 305 0.39 2.10 -22.63
C SER A 305 -0.35 1.18 -23.61
N PRO A 306 -0.57 -0.10 -23.23
CA PRO A 306 -1.50 -0.96 -23.96
C PRO A 306 -2.89 -0.33 -24.00
N VAL A 307 -3.60 -0.56 -25.12
CA VAL A 307 -4.98 -0.11 -25.26
C VAL A 307 -5.88 -1.07 -24.50
N ILE A 308 -6.62 -0.55 -23.51
CA ILE A 308 -7.59 -1.35 -22.76
C ILE A 308 -8.62 -1.95 -23.71
N ASP A 309 -8.96 -3.21 -23.48
CA ASP A 309 -9.88 -3.99 -24.30
C ASP A 309 -9.52 -4.11 -25.79
N ASN A 310 -8.24 -4.06 -26.15
CA ASN A 310 -7.81 -4.26 -27.53
C ASN A 310 -8.07 -5.70 -27.99
N PRO A 311 -8.97 -5.94 -28.97
CA PRO A 311 -9.29 -7.29 -29.43
C PRO A 311 -8.07 -8.03 -29.99
N GLU A 312 -7.10 -7.35 -30.59
CA GLU A 312 -5.90 -7.98 -31.12
C GLU A 312 -4.99 -8.50 -30.01
N ASP A 313 -4.81 -7.71 -28.94
CA ASP A 313 -4.05 -8.12 -27.76
C ASP A 313 -4.77 -9.27 -27.04
N MET A 314 -6.09 -9.16 -26.88
CA MET A 314 -6.92 -10.24 -26.33
C MET A 314 -6.81 -11.53 -27.14
N ILE A 315 -6.81 -11.47 -28.48
CA ILE A 315 -6.65 -12.66 -29.34
C ILE A 315 -5.23 -13.23 -29.24
N ARG A 316 -4.21 -12.37 -29.17
CA ARG A 316 -2.81 -12.77 -29.03
C ARG A 316 -2.55 -13.45 -27.68
N GLU A 317 -3.15 -12.95 -26.61
CA GLU A 317 -2.97 -13.38 -25.22
C GLU A 317 -3.96 -14.46 -24.79
N SER A 318 -5.12 -14.52 -25.46
CA SER A 318 -6.05 -15.65 -25.42
C SER A 318 -5.31 -16.89 -25.90
N LYS A 319 -4.82 -17.68 -24.95
CA LYS A 319 -4.17 -18.96 -25.19
C LYS A 319 -5.14 -19.97 -25.82
N GLU A 320 -5.39 -19.83 -27.11
CA GLU A 320 -5.74 -20.92 -28.04
C GLU A 320 -4.46 -21.44 -28.75
N GLN A 321 -3.32 -21.45 -28.08
CA GLN A 321 -2.10 -22.08 -28.58
C GLN A 321 -2.15 -23.59 -28.26
N ASP A 322 -2.03 -24.44 -29.28
CA ASP A 322 -2.18 -25.90 -29.19
C ASP A 322 -1.26 -26.57 -28.16
N GLU A 323 -0.15 -25.95 -27.77
CA GLU A 323 0.79 -26.45 -26.75
C GLU A 323 0.26 -26.41 -25.30
N PHE A 324 -0.77 -25.59 -25.03
CA PHE A 324 -1.42 -25.49 -23.71
C PHE A 324 -2.78 -26.18 -23.65
N ARG A 325 -3.25 -26.78 -24.75
CA ARG A 325 -4.37 -27.70 -24.72
C ARG A 325 -3.89 -28.97 -24.01
N LEU A 326 -4.38 -29.20 -22.79
CA LEU A 326 -4.26 -30.51 -22.16
C LEU A 326 -4.78 -31.56 -23.14
N GLU A 327 -3.92 -32.48 -23.58
CA GLU A 327 -4.35 -33.69 -24.28
C GLU A 327 -5.43 -34.34 -23.40
N ASN A 328 -6.65 -34.44 -23.92
CA ASN A 328 -7.84 -35.05 -23.28
C ASN A 328 -8.66 -34.14 -22.34
N ARG A 329 -9.42 -33.21 -22.93
CA ARG A 329 -10.72 -32.83 -22.38
C ARG A 329 -11.82 -33.29 -23.35
N GLU A 330 -12.34 -34.50 -23.10
CA GLU A 330 -13.67 -34.93 -23.55
C GLU A 330 -14.77 -34.18 -22.78
#